data_AF-A0A3C0REI7-F1
#
_entry.id   AF-A0A3C0REI7-F1
#
_cell.length_a   1.000
_cell.length_b   1.000
_cell.length_c   1.000
_cell.angle_alpha   90.00
_cell.angle_beta   90.00
_cell.angle_gamma   90.00
#
_symmetry.space_group_name_H-M   'P 1'
#
loop_
_entity.id
_entity.type
_entity.pdbx_description
1 polymer ?
#
loop_
_entity_poly.entity_id
_entity_poly.type
_entity_poly.pdbx_seq_one_letter_code
_entity_poly.pdbx_strand_id
1 'polypeptide(L)'
;MMRTLRILLFTLVVFLESCSNKFNKVMKSKDLEYKYQMAEQYYANKKYNYSQQLFEELSPYLKGSPRYEDMFYKWAYSYYNTRDYINGENLFKTFVEYFPT
;
A
#
# COMPACT_ATOMS: atom_id res chain seq x y z
N MET A 1 -9.74 27.75 -30.26
CA MET A 1 -10.11 27.53 -28.85
C MET A 1 -10.58 26.09 -28.56
N MET A 2 -11.61 25.56 -29.25
CA MET A 2 -12.10 24.18 -28.99
C MET A 2 -11.14 23.05 -29.42
N ARG A 3 -10.35 23.22 -30.50
CA ARG A 3 -9.36 22.21 -30.93
C ARG A 3 -8.20 22.07 -29.95
N THR A 4 -7.69 23.19 -29.42
CA THR A 4 -6.61 23.20 -28.42
C THR A 4 -7.10 22.59 -27.11
N LEU A 5 -8.34 22.86 -26.68
CA LEU A 5 -8.95 22.27 -25.49
C LEU A 5 -9.11 20.74 -25.61
N ARG A 6 -9.52 20.23 -26.79
CA ARG A 6 -9.61 18.79 -27.04
C ARG A 6 -8.25 18.09 -27.01
N ILE A 7 -7.20 18.73 -27.56
CA ILE A 7 -5.84 18.19 -27.53
C ILE A 7 -5.34 18.14 -26.08
N LEU A 8 -5.60 19.19 -25.28
CA LEU A 8 -5.21 19.25 -23.87
C LEU A 8 -5.91 18.16 -23.03
N LEU A 9 -7.21 17.95 -23.26
CA LEU A 9 -7.99 16.88 -22.65
C LEU A 9 -7.46 15.50 -23.04
N PHE A 10 -7.11 15.29 -24.31
CA PHE A 10 -6.57 14.02 -24.79
C PHE A 10 -5.18 13.71 -24.19
N THR A 11 -4.31 14.72 -24.10
CA THR A 11 -3.00 14.57 -23.42
C THR A 11 -3.15 14.28 -21.93
N LEU A 12 -4.13 14.89 -21.25
CA LEU A 12 -4.37 14.65 -19.82
C LEU A 12 -4.82 13.19 -19.57
N VAL A 13 -5.67 12.63 -20.44
CA VAL A 13 -6.14 11.24 -20.32
C VAL A 13 -4.99 10.23 -20.50
N VAL A 14 -4.09 10.45 -21.48
CA VAL A 14 -2.95 9.53 -21.72
C VAL A 14 -1.94 9.55 -20.57
N PHE A 15 -1.73 10.69 -19.92
CA PHE A 15 -0.80 10.79 -18.78
C PHE A 15 -1.30 10.05 -17.53
N LEU A 16 -2.62 9.92 -17.33
CA LEU A 16 -3.21 9.22 -16.18
C LEU A 16 -3.00 7.70 -16.22
N GLU A 17 -2.77 7.09 -17.39
CA GLU A 17 -2.61 5.63 -17.51
C GLU A 17 -1.21 5.13 -17.14
N SER A 18 -0.17 5.98 -17.21
CA SER A 18 1.22 5.50 -17.09
C SER A 18 1.66 5.16 -15.65
N CYS A 19 1.10 5.83 -14.63
CA CYS A 19 1.49 5.61 -13.23
C CYS A 19 0.67 4.53 -12.51
N SER A 20 -0.55 4.23 -12.98
CA SER A 20 -1.48 3.32 -12.29
C SER A 20 -1.26 1.85 -12.62
N ASN A 21 -0.62 1.54 -13.75
CA ASN A 21 -0.60 0.18 -14.29
C ASN A 21 0.26 -0.79 -13.47
N LYS A 22 1.41 -0.37 -12.93
CA LYS A 22 2.30 -1.27 -12.18
C LYS A 22 1.69 -1.71 -10.85
N PHE A 23 1.19 -0.77 -10.05
CA PHE A 23 0.56 -1.10 -8.76
C PHE A 23 -0.71 -1.94 -8.96
N ASN A 24 -1.56 -1.59 -9.93
CA ASN A 24 -2.76 -2.37 -10.25
C ASN A 24 -2.45 -3.83 -10.61
N LYS A 25 -1.33 -4.08 -11.32
CA LYS A 25 -0.88 -5.46 -11.60
C LYS A 25 -0.48 -6.21 -10.32
N VAL A 26 0.24 -5.54 -9.41
CA VAL A 26 0.60 -6.14 -8.11
C VAL A 26 -0.67 -6.44 -7.29
N MET A 27 -1.55 -5.46 -7.15
CA MET A 27 -2.80 -5.58 -6.40
C MET A 27 -3.69 -6.72 -6.92
N LYS A 28 -3.76 -6.92 -8.23
CA LYS A 28 -4.56 -7.99 -8.84
C LYS A 28 -3.87 -9.36 -8.87
N SER A 29 -2.61 -9.46 -8.46
CA SER A 29 -1.89 -10.74 -8.43
C SER A 29 -2.60 -11.74 -7.50
N LYS A 30 -2.50 -13.03 -7.80
CA LYS A 30 -2.91 -14.10 -6.88
C LYS A 30 -1.73 -14.70 -6.10
N ASP A 31 -0.51 -14.32 -6.50
CA ASP A 31 0.71 -14.72 -5.82
C ASP A 31 0.93 -13.84 -4.58
N LEU A 32 0.70 -14.43 -3.40
CA LEU A 32 0.78 -13.77 -2.11
C LEU A 32 2.23 -13.40 -1.75
N GLU A 33 3.21 -14.24 -2.11
CA GLU A 33 4.61 -13.97 -1.82
C GLU A 33 5.12 -12.81 -2.68
N TYR A 34 4.74 -12.78 -3.96
CA TYR A 34 5.02 -11.63 -4.82
C TYR A 34 4.38 -10.33 -4.28
N LYS A 35 3.13 -10.38 -3.81
CA LYS A 35 2.50 -9.22 -3.17
C LYS A 35 3.27 -8.75 -1.94
N TYR A 36 3.69 -9.68 -1.09
CA TYR A 36 4.44 -9.37 0.12
C TYR A 36 5.79 -8.71 -0.20
N GLN A 37 6.56 -9.27 -1.14
CA GLN A 37 7.82 -8.66 -1.58
C GLN A 37 7.62 -7.26 -2.16
N MET A 38 6.54 -7.04 -2.91
CA MET A 38 6.22 -5.72 -3.43
C MET A 38 5.78 -4.75 -2.31
N ALA A 39 5.03 -5.21 -1.31
CA ALA A 39 4.64 -4.39 -0.16
C ALA A 39 5.87 -3.91 0.62
N GLU A 40 6.82 -4.82 0.88
CA GLU A 40 8.13 -4.52 1.48
C GLU A 40 8.94 -3.54 0.63
N GLN A 41 8.98 -3.73 -0.69
CA GLN A 41 9.67 -2.81 -1.59
C GLN A 41 9.02 -1.42 -1.57
N TYR A 42 7.68 -1.33 -1.58
CA TYR A 42 6.99 -0.05 -1.50
C TYR A 42 7.26 0.64 -0.17
N TYR A 43 7.27 -0.10 0.94
CA TYR A 43 7.63 0.42 2.26
C TYR A 43 9.05 1.00 2.27
N ALA A 44 10.04 0.21 1.82
CA ALA A 44 11.44 0.62 1.77
C ALA A 44 11.65 1.88 0.90
N ASN A 45 10.86 2.03 -0.17
CA ASN A 45 10.88 3.21 -1.05
C ASN A 45 9.98 4.36 -0.58
N LYS A 46 9.49 4.32 0.68
CA LYS A 46 8.59 5.33 1.27
C LYS A 46 7.28 5.55 0.50
N LYS A 47 6.88 4.58 -0.31
CA LYS A 47 5.60 4.55 -1.03
C LYS A 47 4.52 3.95 -0.12
N TYR A 48 4.34 4.58 1.04
CA TYR A 48 3.51 4.07 2.13
C TYR A 48 2.05 3.83 1.73
N ASN A 49 1.48 4.69 0.87
CA ASN A 49 0.12 4.49 0.33
C ASN A 49 -0.07 3.16 -0.39
N TYR A 50 0.95 2.65 -1.09
CA TYR A 50 0.88 1.35 -1.78
C TYR A 50 1.20 0.19 -0.84
N SER A 51 2.16 0.39 0.06
CA SER A 51 2.54 -0.59 1.07
C SER A 51 1.36 -0.92 1.99
N GLN A 52 0.66 0.10 2.52
CA GLN A 52 -0.45 -0.12 3.45
C GLN A 52 -1.61 -0.90 2.84
N GLN A 53 -1.95 -0.66 1.56
CA GLN A 53 -3.03 -1.39 0.88
C GLN A 53 -2.69 -2.87 0.69
N LEU A 54 -1.43 -3.18 0.35
CA LEU A 54 -1.01 -4.57 0.19
C LEU A 54 -0.89 -5.28 1.54
N PHE A 55 -0.39 -4.61 2.57
CA PHE A 55 -0.33 -5.19 3.92
C PHE A 55 -1.72 -5.48 4.51
N GLU A 56 -2.70 -4.60 4.26
CA GLU A 56 -4.08 -4.84 4.65
C GLU A 56 -4.64 -6.14 4.04
N GLU A 57 -4.43 -6.34 2.73
CA GLU A 57 -4.87 -7.57 2.05
C GLU A 57 -4.09 -8.81 2.51
N LEU A 58 -2.80 -8.66 2.81
CA LEU A 58 -1.91 -9.76 3.22
C LEU A 58 -2.06 -10.16 4.69
N SER A 59 -2.55 -9.27 5.55
CA SER A 59 -2.68 -9.46 6.99
C SER A 59 -3.31 -10.81 7.39
N PRO A 60 -4.49 -11.22 6.87
CA PRO A 60 -5.09 -12.50 7.23
C PRO A 60 -4.23 -13.72 6.82
N TYR A 61 -3.42 -13.61 5.77
CA TYR A 61 -2.58 -14.71 5.27
C TYR A 61 -1.25 -14.84 6.01
N LEU A 62 -0.75 -13.73 6.58
CA LEU A 62 0.50 -13.72 7.34
C LEU A 62 0.29 -13.97 8.83
N LYS A 63 -0.95 -13.90 9.34
CA LYS A 63 -1.26 -14.07 10.76
C LYS A 63 -0.70 -15.39 11.30
N GLY A 64 0.05 -15.30 12.40
CA GLY A 64 0.73 -16.44 13.03
C GLY A 64 2.05 -16.86 12.37
N SER A 65 2.44 -16.24 11.25
CA SER A 65 3.77 -16.46 10.67
C SER A 65 4.85 -15.64 11.39
N PRO A 66 6.14 -16.03 11.28
CA PRO A 66 7.26 -15.24 11.82
C PRO A 66 7.40 -13.83 11.20
N ARG A 67 6.72 -13.59 10.06
CA ARG A 67 6.73 -12.29 9.38
C ARG A 67 5.60 -11.37 9.84
N TYR A 68 4.65 -11.88 10.64
CA TYR A 68 3.43 -11.15 10.95
C TYR A 68 3.69 -9.89 11.76
N GLU A 69 4.51 -9.99 12.81
CA GLU A 69 4.81 -8.88 13.70
C GLU A 69 5.47 -7.72 12.95
N ASP A 70 6.58 -7.99 12.25
CA ASP A 70 7.29 -6.97 11.45
C ASP A 70 6.40 -6.36 10.36
N MET A 71 5.62 -7.18 9.65
CA MET A 71 4.65 -6.70 8.66
C MET A 71 3.60 -5.78 9.31
N PHE A 72 3.03 -6.18 10.45
CA PHE A 72 1.99 -5.42 11.14
C PHE A 72 2.52 -4.07 11.63
N TYR A 73 3.74 -4.04 12.17
CA TYR A 73 4.42 -2.80 12.54
C TYR A 73 4.58 -1.86 11.33
N LYS A 74 5.10 -2.38 10.22
CA LYS A 74 5.28 -1.60 8.98
C LYS A 74 3.95 -1.11 8.41
N TRP A 75 2.89 -1.89 8.57
CA TRP A 75 1.53 -1.51 8.17
C TRP A 75 1.04 -0.30 8.98
N ALA A 76 1.11 -0.37 10.31
CA ALA A 76 0.76 0.75 11.18
C ALA A 76 1.62 1.99 10.91
N TYR A 77 2.93 1.81 10.74
CA TYR A 77 3.86 2.90 10.46
C TYR A 77 3.62 3.53 9.09
N SER A 78 3.12 2.77 8.11
CA SER A 78 2.74 3.31 6.81
C SER A 78 1.60 4.34 6.93
N TYR A 79 0.54 4.04 7.70
CA TYR A 79 -0.53 5.00 7.98
C TYR A 79 -0.04 6.25 8.71
N TYR A 80 0.88 6.08 9.68
CA TYR A 80 1.50 7.22 10.36
C TYR A 80 2.24 8.16 9.37
N ASN A 81 3.03 7.59 8.46
CA ASN A 81 3.79 8.39 7.48
C ASN A 81 2.91 9.04 6.40
N THR A 82 1.73 8.50 6.13
CA THR A 82 0.73 9.12 5.27
C THR A 82 -0.16 10.14 6.01
N ARG A 83 0.12 10.35 7.31
CA ARG A 83 -0.60 11.26 8.23
C ARG A 83 -2.03 10.83 8.53
N ASP A 84 -2.36 9.57 8.25
CA ASP A 84 -3.62 8.97 8.66
C ASP A 84 -3.46 8.42 10.09
N TYR A 85 -3.40 9.35 11.03
CA TYR A 85 -3.09 9.04 12.42
C TYR A 85 -4.19 8.22 13.10
N ILE A 86 -5.44 8.31 12.64
CA ILE A 86 -6.55 7.54 13.21
C ILE A 86 -6.34 6.05 12.92
N ASN A 87 -6.08 5.71 11.66
CA ASN A 87 -5.81 4.32 11.29
C ASN A 87 -4.48 3.82 11.87
N GLY A 88 -3.44 4.67 11.86
CA GLY A 88 -2.16 4.37 12.50
C GLY A 88 -2.31 4.07 13.99
N GLU A 89 -3.01 4.92 14.74
CA GLU A 89 -3.28 4.74 16.18
C GLU A 89 -4.00 3.42 16.44
N ASN A 90 -5.08 3.15 15.70
CA ASN A 90 -5.84 1.91 15.84
C ASN A 90 -4.96 0.68 15.63
N LEU A 91 -4.15 0.67 14.56
CA LEU A 91 -3.23 -0.43 14.30
C LEU A 91 -2.12 -0.54 15.35
N PHE A 92 -1.56 0.57 15.83
CA PHE A 92 -0.55 0.50 16.89
C PHE A 92 -1.11 -0.02 18.21
N LYS A 93 -2.36 0.31 18.57
CA LYS A 93 -3.04 -0.29 19.73
C LYS A 93 -3.19 -1.79 19.55
N THR A 94 -3.72 -2.23 18.40
CA THR A 94 -3.85 -3.65 18.07
C THR A 94 -2.51 -4.37 18.05
N PHE A 95 -1.44 -3.71 17.59
CA PHE A 95 -0.09 -4.27 17.61
C PHE A 95 0.34 -4.61 19.04
N VAL A 96 0.19 -3.69 19.99
CA VAL A 96 0.54 -3.94 21.40
C VAL A 96 -0.33 -5.04 22.02
N GLU A 97 -1.59 -5.14 21.63
CA GLU A 97 -2.49 -6.23 22.07
C GLU A 97 -2.09 -7.60 21.49
N TYR A 98 -1.65 -7.65 20.24
CA TYR A 98 -1.29 -8.90 19.55
C TYR A 98 0.11 -9.38 19.89
N PHE A 99 1.03 -8.45 20.18
CA PHE A 99 2.44 -8.73 20.44
C PHE A 99 2.87 -8.12 21.79
N PRO A 100 2.26 -8.55 22.92
CA PRO A 100 2.68 -8.11 24.24
C PRO A 100 4.09 -8.63 24.54
N THR A 101 4.97 -7.75 24.99
CA THR A 101 6.34 -8.07 25.44
C THR A 101 6.40 -8.26 26.95
#